data_AF-A0A242CFE6-F1
#
_entry.id   AF-A0A242CFE6-F1
#
_cell.length_a   1.000
_cell.length_b   1.000
_cell.length_c   1.000
_cell.angle_alpha   90.00
_cell.angle_beta   90.00
_cell.angle_gamma   90.00
#
_symmetry.space_group_name_H-M   'P 1'
#
loop_
_entity.id
_entity.type
_entity.pdbx_description
1 polymer ?
#
loop_
_entity_poly.entity_id
_entity_poly.type
_entity_poly.pdbx_seq_one_letter_code
_entity_poly.pdbx_strand_id
1 'polypeptide(L)'
;MLFIRYIGISFYEAFHYSENFTFEAFPTSVPKELYKKIAEFHAMFNKNNPLAHELLFEKKYFHIAYTWIYYIIDYAKNTQLKIAIHFSKDTLSELFIQNKIRQIYSEHSVTFVQQMSEADIIISDFAEPAVDNKTIVYMGNIFEENNWFSLFQCIQEKLFSKTLL
;
A
#
# COMPACT_ATOMS: atom_id res chain seq x y z
N MET A 1 -15.89 -11.43 8.20
CA MET A 1 -15.73 -11.33 9.67
C MET A 1 -14.28 -11.41 10.15
N LEU A 2 -13.41 -12.26 9.60
CA LEU A 2 -11.99 -12.36 10.02
C LEU A 2 -11.11 -11.15 9.64
N PHE A 3 -11.42 -10.47 8.54
CA PHE A 3 -10.57 -9.41 7.99
C PHE A 3 -10.51 -8.13 8.84
N ILE A 4 -11.64 -7.70 9.41
CA ILE A 4 -11.74 -6.47 10.22
C ILE A 4 -10.86 -6.56 11.47
N ARG A 5 -10.79 -7.75 12.07
CA ARG A 5 -9.90 -8.04 13.19
C ARG A 5 -8.42 -8.03 12.80
N TYR A 6 -8.11 -8.29 11.53
CA TYR A 6 -6.73 -8.35 11.00
C TYR A 6 -6.15 -6.96 10.72
N ILE A 7 -7.00 -5.99 10.36
CA ILE A 7 -6.62 -4.58 10.13
C ILE A 7 -6.69 -3.70 11.40
N GLY A 8 -6.93 -4.31 12.58
CA GLY A 8 -6.96 -3.59 13.87
C GLY A 8 -8.21 -2.72 14.10
N ILE A 9 -9.24 -2.85 13.27
CA ILE A 9 -10.52 -2.15 13.47
C ILE A 9 -11.45 -3.07 14.26
N SER A 10 -12.03 -2.60 15.36
CA SER A 10 -13.02 -3.40 16.08
C SER A 10 -14.29 -3.55 15.24
N PHE A 11 -14.76 -4.78 15.07
CA PHE A 11 -16.05 -5.05 14.40
C PHE A 11 -17.20 -4.32 15.09
N TYR A 12 -17.16 -4.24 16.42
CA TYR A 12 -18.16 -3.52 17.20
C TYR A 12 -18.10 -2.02 16.94
N GLU A 13 -16.91 -1.43 16.82
CA GLU A 13 -16.78 -0.01 16.44
C GLU A 13 -17.30 0.23 15.02
N ALA A 14 -16.88 -0.59 14.05
CA ALA A 14 -17.32 -0.47 12.66
C ALA A 14 -18.85 -0.60 12.49
N PHE A 15 -19.51 -1.44 13.31
CA PHE A 15 -20.97 -1.57 13.33
C PHE A 15 -21.67 -0.53 14.24
N HIS A 16 -21.05 -0.06 15.32
CA HIS A 16 -21.68 0.93 16.20
C HIS A 16 -21.66 2.33 15.55
N TYR A 17 -20.66 2.63 14.73
CA TYR A 17 -20.72 3.78 13.81
C TYR A 17 -21.69 3.56 12.65
N SER A 18 -22.20 2.33 12.49
CA SER A 18 -22.99 1.96 11.31
C SER A 18 -24.44 2.38 11.30
N GLU A 19 -25.03 2.55 12.47
CA GLU A 19 -26.36 3.16 12.60
C GLU A 19 -26.35 4.64 12.18
N ASN A 20 -25.16 5.25 12.09
CA ASN A 20 -24.93 6.59 11.54
C ASN A 20 -24.33 6.57 10.11
N PHE A 21 -24.25 5.42 9.42
CA PHE A 21 -23.96 5.39 7.96
C PHE A 21 -25.16 5.94 7.20
N THR A 22 -25.35 7.26 7.25
CA THR A 22 -26.13 7.95 6.23
C THR A 22 -25.34 7.92 4.92
N PHE A 23 -26.05 8.01 3.79
CA PHE A 23 -25.48 8.12 2.44
C PHE A 23 -24.43 9.25 2.29
N GLU A 24 -24.30 10.13 3.27
CA GLU A 24 -23.40 11.30 3.26
C GLU A 24 -22.00 11.02 3.82
N ALA A 25 -21.83 10.03 4.72
CA ALA A 25 -20.57 9.81 5.41
C ALA A 25 -19.57 8.96 4.62
N PHE A 26 -20.03 8.20 3.62
CA PHE A 26 -19.20 7.32 2.80
C PHE A 26 -19.51 7.54 1.32
N PRO A 27 -18.51 7.57 0.43
CA PRO A 27 -18.75 7.67 -1.00
C PRO A 27 -19.66 6.51 -1.42
N THR A 28 -20.90 6.86 -1.77
CA THR A 28 -21.99 5.93 -2.10
C THR A 28 -21.82 5.28 -3.47
N SER A 29 -20.80 5.68 -4.22
CA SER A 29 -20.46 5.10 -5.51
C SER A 29 -19.13 4.35 -5.41
N VAL A 30 -19.21 3.02 -5.43
CA VAL A 30 -18.08 2.20 -5.86
C VAL A 30 -17.77 2.60 -7.31
N PRO A 31 -16.54 3.01 -7.65
CA PRO A 31 -16.18 3.31 -9.03
C PRO A 31 -16.52 2.13 -9.94
N LYS A 32 -17.09 2.40 -11.12
CA LYS A 32 -17.64 1.35 -11.99
C LYS A 32 -16.62 0.24 -12.31
N GLU A 33 -15.36 0.61 -12.39
CA GLU A 33 -14.22 -0.26 -12.70
C GLU A 33 -13.97 -1.32 -11.63
N LEU A 34 -14.42 -1.08 -10.39
CA LEU A 34 -14.25 -1.98 -9.25
C LEU A 34 -15.35 -3.03 -9.13
N TYR A 35 -16.52 -2.84 -9.77
CA TYR A 35 -17.58 -3.86 -9.76
C TYR A 35 -17.09 -5.21 -10.31
N LYS A 36 -16.22 -5.18 -11.31
CA LYS A 36 -15.63 -6.40 -11.88
C LYS A 36 -14.78 -7.14 -10.86
N LYS A 37 -13.88 -6.45 -10.15
CA LYS A 37 -13.01 -7.04 -9.11
C LYS A 37 -13.83 -7.59 -7.93
N ILE A 38 -14.88 -6.88 -7.54
CA ILE A 38 -15.79 -7.34 -6.47
C ILE A 38 -16.56 -8.60 -6.91
N ALA A 39 -17.04 -8.64 -8.15
CA ALA A 39 -17.71 -9.82 -8.70
C ALA A 39 -16.76 -11.02 -8.80
N GLU A 40 -15.53 -10.81 -9.24
CA GLU A 40 -14.47 -11.83 -9.28
C GLU A 40 -14.15 -12.37 -7.88
N PHE A 41 -14.00 -11.48 -6.89
CA PHE A 41 -13.83 -11.85 -5.49
C PHE A 41 -14.99 -12.70 -4.98
N HIS A 42 -16.24 -12.28 -5.23
CA HIS A 42 -17.43 -13.05 -4.83
C HIS A 42 -17.46 -14.44 -5.45
N ALA A 43 -17.16 -14.55 -6.76
CA ALA A 43 -17.14 -15.82 -7.46
C ALA A 43 -16.07 -16.75 -6.89
N MET A 44 -14.85 -16.25 -6.65
CA MET A 44 -13.76 -17.01 -6.04
C MET A 44 -14.08 -17.41 -4.59
N PHE A 45 -14.63 -16.49 -3.80
CA PHE A 45 -14.97 -16.73 -2.40
C PHE A 45 -16.03 -17.82 -2.26
N ASN A 46 -17.10 -17.76 -3.07
CA ASN A 46 -18.16 -18.77 -3.07
C ASN A 46 -17.66 -20.15 -3.54
N LYS A 47 -16.77 -20.18 -4.55
CA LYS A 47 -16.15 -21.42 -5.03
C LYS A 47 -15.30 -22.08 -3.94
N ASN A 48 -14.52 -21.29 -3.20
CA ASN A 48 -13.59 -21.79 -2.19
C ASN A 48 -14.25 -22.02 -0.83
N ASN A 49 -15.43 -21.43 -0.59
CA ASN A 49 -16.18 -21.55 0.66
C ASN A 49 -17.64 -21.91 0.36
N PRO A 50 -17.92 -23.15 -0.08
CA PRO A 50 -19.27 -23.59 -0.44
C PRO A 50 -20.26 -23.65 0.74
N LEU A 51 -19.80 -23.45 1.98
CA LEU A 51 -20.69 -23.28 3.16
C LEU A 51 -20.98 -21.81 3.47
N ALA A 52 -20.31 -20.86 2.80
CA ALA A 52 -20.51 -19.42 3.00
C ALA A 52 -21.85 -18.90 2.46
N HIS A 53 -22.72 -19.78 1.98
CA HIS A 53 -24.08 -19.49 1.56
C HIS A 53 -24.92 -18.93 2.72
N GLU A 54 -24.44 -19.05 3.96
CA GLU A 54 -25.00 -18.45 5.16
C GLU A 54 -24.66 -16.96 5.33
N LEU A 55 -23.72 -16.39 4.55
CA LEU A 55 -23.46 -14.94 4.48
C LEU A 55 -24.47 -14.24 3.55
N LEU A 56 -25.75 -14.59 3.66
CA LEU A 56 -26.83 -13.88 2.99
C LEU A 56 -27.09 -12.58 3.75
N PHE A 57 -26.46 -11.50 3.27
CA PHE A 57 -26.85 -10.16 3.69
C PHE A 57 -28.28 -9.87 3.20
N GLU A 58 -29.11 -9.24 4.01
CA GLU A 58 -30.34 -8.63 3.48
C GLU A 58 -29.97 -7.61 2.40
N LYS A 59 -30.78 -7.47 1.35
CA LYS A 59 -30.52 -6.54 0.23
C LYS A 59 -30.19 -5.11 0.68
N LYS A 60 -30.80 -4.64 1.78
CA LYS A 60 -30.56 -3.31 2.34
C LYS A 60 -29.11 -3.10 2.81
N TYR A 61 -28.38 -4.17 3.13
CA TYR A 61 -26.98 -4.14 3.57
C TYR A 61 -25.97 -4.44 2.46
N PHE A 62 -26.40 -4.69 1.22
CA PHE A 62 -25.49 -4.99 0.11
C PHE A 62 -24.48 -3.85 -0.09
N HIS A 63 -24.89 -2.60 -0.02
CA HIS A 63 -23.97 -1.48 -0.20
C HIS A 63 -22.82 -1.48 0.84
N ILE A 64 -23.12 -1.74 2.12
CA ILE A 64 -22.10 -1.86 3.19
C ILE A 64 -21.15 -3.02 2.89
N ALA A 65 -21.70 -4.19 2.55
CA ALA A 65 -20.90 -5.37 2.24
C ALA A 65 -19.96 -5.12 1.04
N TYR A 66 -20.44 -4.46 -0.01
CA TYR A 66 -19.64 -4.10 -1.19
C TYR A 66 -18.53 -3.11 -0.84
N THR A 67 -18.83 -2.07 -0.06
CA THR A 67 -17.83 -1.11 0.43
C THR A 67 -16.77 -1.77 1.29
N TRP A 68 -17.15 -2.74 2.12
CA TRP A 68 -16.20 -3.49 2.95
C TRP A 68 -15.32 -4.40 2.11
N ILE A 69 -15.88 -5.11 1.13
CA ILE A 69 -15.11 -5.92 0.17
C ILE A 69 -14.15 -5.02 -0.61
N TYR A 70 -14.56 -3.81 -0.98
CA TYR A 70 -13.66 -2.84 -1.59
C TYR A 70 -12.47 -2.53 -0.69
N TYR A 71 -12.68 -2.14 0.57
CA TYR A 71 -11.57 -1.87 1.50
C TYR A 71 -10.70 -3.09 1.75
N ILE A 72 -11.30 -4.29 1.76
CA ILE A 72 -10.56 -5.55 1.85
C ILE A 72 -9.62 -5.71 0.65
N ILE A 73 -10.15 -5.56 -0.56
CA ILE A 73 -9.40 -5.69 -1.80
C ILE A 73 -8.32 -4.62 -1.88
N ASP A 74 -8.63 -3.39 -1.50
CA ASP A 74 -7.71 -2.26 -1.54
C ASP A 74 -6.56 -2.43 -0.56
N TYR A 75 -6.85 -2.81 0.69
CA TYR A 75 -5.82 -3.14 1.69
C TYR A 75 -4.98 -4.36 1.29
N ALA A 76 -5.59 -5.34 0.60
CA ALA A 76 -4.87 -6.51 0.11
C ALA A 76 -3.95 -6.21 -1.09
N LYS A 77 -4.06 -5.05 -1.73
CA LYS A 77 -3.09 -4.63 -2.75
C LYS A 77 -1.74 -4.46 -2.08
N ASN A 78 -0.73 -5.15 -2.60
CA ASN A 78 0.64 -4.93 -2.18
C ASN A 78 1.13 -3.58 -2.75
N THR A 79 1.06 -2.53 -1.94
CA THR A 79 1.52 -1.16 -2.27
C THR A 79 2.96 -0.90 -1.82
N GLN A 80 3.70 -1.94 -1.44
CA GLN A 80 5.07 -1.85 -0.96
C GLN A 80 5.95 -1.10 -1.97
N LEU A 81 6.65 -0.09 -1.47
CA LEU A 81 7.58 0.71 -2.24
C LEU A 81 8.91 -0.03 -2.36
N LYS A 82 9.36 -0.28 -3.59
CA LYS A 82 10.63 -0.96 -3.88
C LYS A 82 11.75 0.07 -4.05
N ILE A 83 12.79 -0.05 -3.25
CA ILE A 83 13.96 0.84 -3.28
C ILE A 83 15.19 0.04 -3.70
N ALA A 84 15.91 0.52 -4.72
CA ALA A 84 17.26 0.05 -5.02
C ALA A 84 18.28 1.06 -4.50
N ILE A 85 19.40 0.59 -3.97
CA ILE A 85 20.51 1.43 -3.51
C ILE A 85 21.74 1.06 -4.32
N HIS A 86 22.27 2.03 -5.07
CA HIS A 86 23.47 1.90 -5.87
C HIS A 86 24.50 2.89 -5.35
N PHE A 87 25.35 2.42 -4.43
CA PHE A 87 26.41 3.24 -3.86
C PHE A 87 27.77 2.72 -4.34
N SER A 88 28.54 3.59 -4.99
CA SER A 88 29.87 3.26 -5.51
C SER A 88 30.93 3.12 -4.41
N LYS A 89 30.70 3.74 -3.25
CA LYS A 89 31.76 3.98 -2.26
C LYS A 89 32.03 2.83 -1.29
N ASP A 90 31.05 1.99 -0.91
CA ASP A 90 31.20 0.91 0.10
C ASP A 90 29.83 0.21 0.37
N THR A 91 29.81 -1.12 0.58
CA THR A 91 28.64 -1.90 1.01
C THR A 91 28.11 -1.51 2.40
N LEU A 92 28.95 -0.99 3.30
CA LEU A 92 28.53 -0.45 4.60
C LEU A 92 27.64 0.78 4.45
N SER A 93 27.85 1.60 3.41
CA SER A 93 27.00 2.77 3.14
C SER A 93 25.59 2.33 2.75
N GLU A 94 25.48 1.29 1.91
CA GLU A 94 24.19 0.70 1.57
C GLU A 94 23.47 0.15 2.80
N LEU A 95 24.15 -0.67 3.61
CA LEU A 95 23.61 -1.22 4.86
C LEU A 95 23.15 -0.11 5.83
N PHE A 96 23.93 0.96 5.95
CA PHE A 96 23.57 2.11 6.77
C PHE A 96 22.28 2.79 6.28
N ILE A 97 22.15 2.98 4.96
CA ILE A 97 20.95 3.57 4.35
C ILE A 97 19.74 2.67 4.56
N GLN A 98 19.87 1.37 4.31
CA GLN A 98 18.79 0.41 4.54
C GLN A 98 18.31 0.44 5.98
N ASN A 99 19.23 0.44 6.94
CA ASN A 99 18.91 0.45 8.36
C ASN A 99 18.18 1.73 8.78
N LYS A 100 18.65 2.89 8.30
CA LYS A 100 18.03 4.19 8.65
C LYS A 100 16.62 4.32 8.07
N ILE A 101 16.39 3.81 6.87
CA ILE A 101 15.04 3.73 6.28
C ILE A 101 14.16 2.77 7.10
N ARG A 102 14.67 1.59 7.46
CA ARG A 102 13.94 0.58 8.26
C ARG A 102 13.58 1.04 9.66
N GLN A 103 14.30 2.01 10.23
CA GLN A 103 13.96 2.62 11.51
C GLN A 103 12.68 3.47 11.45
N ILE A 104 12.30 3.94 10.27
CA ILE A 104 11.14 4.82 10.05
C ILE A 104 9.99 4.08 9.37
N TYR A 105 10.30 3.22 8.41
CA TYR A 105 9.32 2.52 7.59
C TYR A 105 9.32 1.02 7.85
N SER A 106 8.11 0.46 7.94
CA SER A 106 7.94 -0.99 8.10
C SER A 106 8.32 -1.74 6.82
N GLU A 107 8.70 -3.02 6.98
CA GLU A 107 8.91 -3.91 5.83
C GLU A 107 7.65 -4.07 4.97
N HIS A 108 6.45 -3.85 5.51
CA HIS A 108 5.22 -3.91 4.72
C HIS A 108 5.03 -2.67 3.82
N SER A 109 5.65 -1.54 4.19
CA SER A 109 5.55 -0.28 3.43
C SER A 109 6.69 -0.12 2.44
N VAL A 110 7.91 -0.55 2.80
CA VAL A 110 9.12 -0.38 2.00
C VAL A 110 9.90 -1.69 1.94
N THR A 111 10.43 -2.02 0.77
CA THR A 111 11.36 -3.15 0.57
C THR A 111 12.55 -2.76 -0.30
N PHE A 112 13.63 -3.51 -0.15
CA PHE A 112 14.85 -3.32 -0.94
C PHE A 112 14.94 -4.36 -2.04
N VAL A 113 15.28 -3.91 -3.24
CA VAL A 113 15.49 -4.74 -4.42
C VAL A 113 16.89 -4.52 -4.98
N GLN A 114 17.49 -5.59 -5.50
CA GLN A 114 18.84 -5.51 -6.09
C GLN A 114 18.81 -4.93 -7.51
N GLN A 115 17.76 -5.21 -8.27
CA GLN A 115 17.66 -4.76 -9.66
C GLN A 115 17.00 -3.38 -9.73
N MET A 116 17.70 -2.41 -10.31
CA MET A 116 17.14 -1.08 -10.60
C MET A 116 15.84 -1.15 -11.40
N SER A 117 15.72 -2.10 -12.33
CA SER A 117 14.53 -2.32 -13.16
C SER A 117 13.26 -2.61 -12.36
N GLU A 118 13.40 -3.13 -11.13
CA GLU A 118 12.28 -3.43 -10.24
C GLU A 118 11.94 -2.31 -9.27
N ALA A 119 12.82 -1.33 -9.13
CA ALA A 119 12.70 -0.26 -8.14
C ALA A 119 11.73 0.85 -8.57
N ASP A 120 11.00 1.39 -7.59
CA ASP A 120 10.24 2.63 -7.71
C ASP A 120 11.12 3.86 -7.43
N ILE A 121 12.06 3.71 -6.49
CA ILE A 121 13.08 4.71 -6.14
C ILE A 121 14.47 4.08 -6.26
N ILE A 122 15.39 4.79 -6.90
CA ILE A 122 16.82 4.47 -6.91
C ILE A 122 17.55 5.51 -6.08
N ILE A 123 18.32 5.07 -5.08
CA ILE A 123 19.22 5.93 -4.30
C ILE A 123 20.64 5.72 -4.86
N SER A 124 21.28 6.80 -5.31
CA SER A 124 22.62 6.70 -5.91
C SER A 124 23.55 7.84 -5.48
N ASP A 125 24.86 7.58 -5.40
CA ASP A 125 25.89 8.58 -5.09
C ASP A 125 26.60 9.14 -6.33
N PHE A 126 26.25 8.63 -7.52
CA PHE A 126 26.73 9.12 -8.81
C PHE A 126 25.58 9.37 -9.76
N ALA A 127 25.83 10.11 -10.84
CA ALA A 127 24.83 10.39 -11.87
C ALA A 127 24.45 9.08 -12.59
N GLU A 128 23.20 8.66 -12.43
CA GLU A 128 22.64 7.51 -13.11
C GLU A 128 22.11 7.93 -14.49
N PRO A 129 22.23 7.08 -15.52
CA PRO A 129 21.52 7.33 -16.77
C PRO A 129 20.01 7.41 -16.48
N ALA A 130 19.31 8.29 -17.19
CA ALA A 130 17.86 8.41 -17.03
C ALA A 130 17.20 7.05 -17.27
N VAL A 131 16.56 6.51 -16.23
CA VAL A 131 15.79 5.27 -16.34
C VAL A 131 14.32 5.66 -16.41
N ASP A 132 13.66 5.27 -17.51
CA ASP A 132 12.27 5.64 -17.77
C ASP A 132 11.36 5.31 -16.59
N ASN A 133 10.53 6.29 -16.20
CA ASN A 133 9.53 6.20 -15.12
C ASN A 133 10.06 5.87 -13.72
N LYS A 134 11.37 6.01 -13.45
CA LYS A 134 11.94 5.82 -12.10
C LYS A 134 12.34 7.13 -11.45
N THR A 135 12.16 7.19 -10.14
CA THR A 135 12.62 8.34 -9.36
C THR A 135 14.02 8.07 -8.82
N ILE A 136 14.97 8.93 -9.18
CA ILE A 136 16.36 8.82 -8.76
C ILE A 136 16.62 9.89 -7.69
N VAL A 137 17.09 9.47 -6.53
CA VAL A 137 17.49 10.34 -5.42
C VAL A 137 19.00 10.28 -5.30
N TYR A 138 19.65 11.42 -5.54
CA TYR A 138 21.08 11.54 -5.42
C TYR A 138 21.49 11.82 -3.97
N MET A 139 22.42 11.03 -3.45
CA MET A 139 22.95 11.13 -2.09
C MET A 139 24.48 11.02 -2.13
N GLY A 140 25.16 12.13 -2.42
CA GLY A 140 26.63 12.13 -2.54
C GLY A 140 27.37 11.93 -1.20
N ASN A 141 26.72 12.30 -0.09
CA ASN A 141 27.23 12.18 1.27
C ASN A 141 26.12 11.73 2.23
N ILE A 142 26.27 10.54 2.85
CA ILE A 142 25.31 9.96 3.80
C ILE A 142 25.29 10.66 5.17
N PHE A 143 26.23 11.56 5.45
CA PHE A 143 26.26 12.34 6.68
C PHE A 143 25.59 13.70 6.54
N GLU A 144 25.19 14.08 5.33
CA GLU A 144 24.53 15.35 5.06
C GLU A 144 23.02 15.24 5.27
N GLU A 145 22.48 16.05 6.18
CA GLU A 145 21.08 16.00 6.60
C GLU A 145 20.09 16.31 5.46
N ASN A 146 20.43 17.25 4.58
CA ASN A 146 19.59 17.63 3.45
C ASN A 146 19.33 16.46 2.49
N ASN A 147 20.31 15.56 2.33
CA ASN A 147 20.14 14.37 1.49
C ASN A 147 19.10 13.41 2.10
N TRP A 148 19.09 13.29 3.44
CA TRP A 148 18.09 12.49 4.15
C TRP A 148 16.69 13.11 4.07
N PHE A 149 16.58 14.43 4.25
CA PHE A 149 15.32 15.13 4.13
C PHE A 149 14.69 14.91 2.75
N SER A 150 15.49 15.10 1.69
CA SER A 150 15.06 14.89 0.31
C SER A 150 14.63 13.44 0.04
N LEU A 151 15.39 12.47 0.56
CA LEU A 151 15.04 11.06 0.46
C LEU A 151 13.71 10.73 1.14
N PHE A 152 13.52 11.17 2.39
CA PHE A 152 12.31 10.85 3.15
C PHE A 152 11.08 11.56 2.59
N GLN A 153 11.23 12.79 2.10
CA GLN A 153 10.17 13.46 1.37
C GLN A 153 9.77 12.65 0.13
N CYS A 154 10.74 12.19 -0.67
CA CYS A 154 10.49 11.40 -1.86
C CYS A 154 9.79 10.06 -1.55
N ILE A 155 10.26 9.34 -0.52
CA ILE A 155 9.62 8.10 -0.05
C ILE A 155 8.18 8.37 0.34
N GLN A 156 7.91 9.45 1.10
CA GLN A 156 6.57 9.79 1.56
C GLN A 156 5.63 10.12 0.40
N GLU A 157 6.08 10.94 -0.56
CA GLU A 157 5.31 11.28 -1.76
C GLU A 157 4.95 10.03 -2.58
N LYS A 158 5.91 9.11 -2.74
CA LYS A 158 5.69 7.85 -3.47
C LYS A 158 4.73 6.92 -2.74
N LEU A 159 4.88 6.73 -1.43
CA LEU A 159 3.94 5.94 -0.63
C LEU A 159 2.51 6.49 -0.73
N PHE A 160 2.37 7.81 -0.62
CA PHE A 160 1.06 8.45 -0.75
C PHE A 160 0.45 8.24 -2.15
N SER A 161 1.24 8.42 -3.21
CA SER A 161 0.78 8.18 -4.59
C SER A 161 0.32 6.74 -4.84
N LYS A 162 0.99 5.74 -4.24
CA LYS A 162 0.62 4.33 -4.34
C LYS A 162 -0.63 3.97 -3.55
N THR A 163 -1.01 4.77 -2.56
CA THR A 163 -2.21 4.55 -1.74
C THR A 163 -3.47 5.11 -2.42
N LEU A 164 -3.32 6.04 -3.36
CA LEU A 164 -4.42 6.66 -4.10
C LEU A 164 -4.80 5.94 -5.42
N LEU A 165 -4.13 4.82 -5.76
CA LEU A 165 -4.32 4.03 -6.99
C LEU A 165 -4.91 2.63 -6.71
#